data_AF-A0A9X3CB05-F1
#
_entry.id   AF-A0A9X3CB05-F1
#
_cell.length_a   1.000
_cell.length_b   1.000
_cell.length_c   1.000
_cell.angle_alpha   90.00
_cell.angle_beta   90.00
_cell.angle_gamma   90.00
#
_symmetry.space_group_name_H-M   'P 1'
#
loop_
_entity.id
_entity.type
_entity.pdbx_description
1 polymer ?
#
loop_
_entity_poly.entity_id
_entity_poly.type
_entity_poly.pdbx_seq_one_letter_code
_entity_poly.pdbx_strand_id
1 'polypeptide(L)'
;MGALFLLFSGLGVAEDLTPMSSQQLMSLPVNFEHSDWFDCGENEGQRFCSDGISYYKVPVFGEVVLSERHELNTILLSAAFSLTNYNDIQLNLRRDGFSLQKVVRGQEVFDVQVAIQHEGVGETDKALVLFLNKGGIAQPVEMEWQRIESSMPQQVQSAKFYSDGEQVTLSFTAELLEDDDLKTQP
;
A
#
# COMPACT_ATOMS: atom_id res chain seq x y z
N MET A 1 36.69 15.09 -52.24
CA MET A 1 35.42 15.83 -52.04
C MET A 1 34.30 14.88 -52.44
N GLY A 2 33.38 14.40 -51.63
CA GLY A 2 33.13 14.46 -50.19
C GLY A 2 32.25 13.25 -49.84
N ALA A 3 32.45 12.65 -48.68
CA ALA A 3 31.64 11.55 -48.17
C ALA A 3 30.37 12.13 -47.54
N LEU A 4 29.20 11.60 -47.90
CA LEU A 4 27.93 11.90 -47.23
C LEU A 4 27.55 10.69 -46.36
N PHE A 5 27.92 10.75 -45.09
CA PHE A 5 27.38 9.88 -44.04
C PHE A 5 25.96 10.38 -43.72
N LEU A 6 24.94 9.57 -43.96
CA LEU A 6 23.62 9.76 -43.35
C LEU A 6 23.55 8.84 -42.12
N LEU A 7 23.97 9.39 -40.98
CA LEU A 7 23.59 8.91 -39.66
C LEU A 7 22.17 9.42 -39.40
N PHE A 8 21.16 8.55 -39.51
CA PHE A 8 19.88 8.80 -38.84
C PHE A 8 20.05 8.37 -37.37
N SER A 9 20.52 9.33 -36.57
CA SER A 9 20.46 9.27 -35.12
C SER A 9 19.00 9.27 -34.70
N GLY A 10 18.63 8.32 -33.84
CA GLY A 10 17.32 8.27 -33.22
C GLY A 10 17.00 9.53 -32.42
N LEU A 11 15.76 9.98 -32.52
CA LEU A 11 15.09 10.68 -31.43
C LEU A 11 14.02 9.74 -30.90
N GLY A 12 14.37 8.95 -29.88
CA GLY A 12 13.38 8.54 -28.91
C GLY A 12 12.87 9.81 -28.25
N VAL A 13 11.56 10.05 -28.35
CA VAL A 13 10.89 11.15 -27.67
C VAL A 13 11.14 10.93 -26.18
N ALA A 14 11.84 11.85 -25.52
CA ALA A 14 11.77 11.92 -24.08
C ALA A 14 10.34 12.32 -23.75
N GLU A 15 9.53 11.35 -23.30
CA GLU A 15 8.27 11.67 -22.63
C GLU A 15 8.61 12.60 -21.47
N ASP A 16 8.07 13.81 -21.53
CA ASP A 16 8.27 14.85 -20.52
C ASP A 16 7.58 14.38 -19.25
N LEU A 17 8.32 13.70 -18.37
CA LEU A 17 7.79 13.15 -17.14
C LEU A 17 7.40 14.30 -16.20
N THR A 18 6.11 14.61 -16.14
CA THR A 18 5.58 15.66 -15.27
C THR A 18 5.62 15.19 -13.81
N PRO A 19 6.32 15.90 -12.91
CA PRO A 19 6.43 15.48 -11.53
C PRO A 19 5.14 15.77 -10.75
N MET A 20 4.86 14.95 -9.75
CA MET A 20 3.78 15.21 -8.79
C MET A 20 4.06 16.49 -7.99
N SER A 21 3.05 17.33 -7.76
CA SER A 21 3.25 18.59 -7.03
C SER A 21 3.46 18.37 -5.52
N SER A 22 4.14 19.31 -4.86
CA SER A 22 4.40 19.22 -3.41
C SER A 22 3.13 19.16 -2.56
N GLN A 23 2.02 19.76 -3.01
CA GLN A 23 0.74 19.71 -2.30
C GLN A 23 0.14 18.30 -2.32
N GLN A 24 0.25 17.61 -3.47
CA GLN A 24 -0.23 16.23 -3.61
C GLN A 24 0.66 15.23 -2.85
N LEU A 25 1.97 15.49 -2.75
CA LEU A 25 2.87 14.66 -1.92
C LEU A 25 2.54 14.76 -0.42
N MET A 26 2.19 15.96 0.05
CA MET A 26 1.83 16.18 1.47
C MET A 26 0.49 15.55 1.87
N SER A 27 -0.37 15.16 0.92
CA SER A 27 -1.67 14.53 1.21
C SER A 27 -1.60 13.01 1.34
N LEU A 28 -0.43 12.39 1.09
CA LEU A 28 -0.27 10.94 1.23
C LEU A 28 -0.32 10.54 2.73
N PRO A 29 -1.06 9.48 3.12
CA PRO A 29 -1.18 9.01 4.51
C PRO A 29 0.13 8.44 5.09
N VAL A 30 1.16 8.30 4.26
CA VAL A 30 2.45 7.68 4.57
C VAL A 30 3.57 8.56 4.01
N ASN A 31 4.66 8.67 4.77
CA ASN A 31 5.84 9.41 4.34
C ASN A 31 6.79 8.51 3.56
N PHE A 32 7.19 8.93 2.36
CA PHE A 32 8.13 8.20 1.49
C PHE A 32 9.45 8.95 1.42
N GLU A 33 10.55 8.27 1.79
CA GLU A 33 11.90 8.82 1.63
C GLU A 33 12.33 8.77 0.16
N HIS A 34 13.05 9.81 -0.30
CA HIS A 34 13.60 9.91 -1.66
C HIS A 34 12.56 9.68 -2.77
N SER A 35 11.49 10.47 -2.76
CA SER A 35 10.30 10.19 -3.58
C SER A 35 10.18 11.12 -4.79
N ASP A 36 10.77 10.70 -5.91
CA ASP A 36 10.43 11.24 -7.22
C ASP A 36 9.23 10.47 -7.79
N TRP A 37 8.15 11.19 -8.08
CA TRP A 37 6.91 10.68 -8.64
C TRP A 37 6.61 11.35 -9.97
N PHE A 38 6.25 10.57 -10.97
CA PHE A 38 6.05 11.02 -12.34
C PHE A 38 4.70 10.58 -12.85
N ASP A 39 4.07 11.41 -13.68
CA ASP A 39 2.84 11.02 -14.36
C ASP A 39 3.09 9.79 -15.26
N CYS A 40 2.27 8.78 -15.06
CA CYS A 40 2.29 7.52 -15.81
C CYS A 40 0.88 7.09 -16.22
N GLY A 41 -0.10 7.99 -16.11
CA GLY A 41 -1.49 7.72 -16.45
C GLY A 41 -1.79 7.94 -17.93
N GLU A 42 -2.87 7.33 -18.40
CA GLU A 42 -3.44 7.69 -19.72
C GLU A 42 -3.98 9.12 -19.73
N ASN A 43 -4.47 9.58 -18.58
CA ASN A 43 -4.94 10.95 -18.36
C ASN A 43 -3.93 11.69 -17.48
N GLU A 44 -3.45 12.84 -17.97
CA GLU A 44 -2.53 13.69 -17.22
C GLU A 44 -3.11 14.08 -15.85
N GLY A 45 -2.26 13.99 -14.83
CA GLY A 45 -2.55 14.39 -13.46
C GLY A 45 -3.36 13.38 -12.64
N GLN A 46 -3.70 12.21 -13.19
CA GLN A 46 -4.54 11.22 -12.49
C GLN A 46 -3.78 10.03 -11.90
N ARG A 47 -2.64 9.65 -12.47
CA ARG A 47 -1.86 8.52 -11.99
C ARG A 47 -0.38 8.85 -11.97
N PHE A 48 0.27 8.64 -10.83
CA PHE A 48 1.69 8.88 -10.65
C PHE A 48 2.40 7.60 -10.26
N CYS A 49 3.54 7.33 -10.87
CA CYS A 49 4.39 6.19 -10.59
C CYS A 49 5.71 6.70 -10.03
N SER A 50 6.30 5.93 -9.12
CA SER A 50 7.63 6.23 -8.61
C SER A 50 8.70 5.39 -9.28
N ASP A 51 9.89 5.97 -9.47
CA ASP A 51 11.08 5.24 -9.92
C ASP A 51 11.91 4.79 -8.71
N GLY A 52 11.36 3.84 -7.94
CA GLY A 52 12.02 3.25 -6.78
C GLY A 52 12.05 4.19 -5.56
N ILE A 53 11.14 3.96 -4.63
CA ILE A 53 11.06 4.70 -3.35
C ILE A 53 11.29 3.74 -2.19
N SER A 54 11.32 4.28 -0.97
CA SER A 54 11.39 3.45 0.23
C SER A 54 10.19 3.68 1.14
N TYR A 55 9.52 2.58 1.49
CA TYR A 55 8.60 2.55 2.63
C TYR A 55 9.42 2.17 3.87
N TYR A 56 9.85 3.20 4.60
CA TYR A 56 10.94 3.09 5.59
C TYR A 56 12.22 2.53 4.95
N LYS A 57 12.64 1.32 5.36
CA LYS A 57 13.84 0.63 4.87
C LYS A 57 13.55 -0.36 3.75
N VAL A 58 12.29 -0.50 3.34
CA VAL A 58 11.87 -1.46 2.31
C VAL A 58 11.83 -0.76 0.96
N PRO A 59 12.65 -1.17 -0.03
CA PRO A 59 12.56 -0.63 -1.37
C PRO A 59 11.26 -1.11 -2.02
N VAL A 60 10.50 -0.17 -2.58
CA VAL A 60 9.20 -0.42 -3.22
C VAL A 60 9.06 0.39 -4.50
N PHE A 61 8.23 -0.10 -5.41
CA PHE A 61 7.63 0.70 -6.46
C PHE A 61 6.29 1.21 -5.99
N GLY A 62 6.04 2.50 -6.17
CA GLY A 62 4.80 3.14 -5.77
C GLY A 62 3.97 3.54 -6.98
N GLU A 63 2.66 3.43 -6.85
CA GLU A 63 1.67 4.00 -7.75
C GLU A 63 0.64 4.77 -6.91
N VAL A 64 0.32 5.99 -7.33
CA VAL A 64 -0.73 6.82 -6.73
C VAL A 64 -1.80 7.04 -7.78
N VAL A 65 -3.05 6.79 -7.41
CA VAL A 65 -4.23 7.11 -8.23
C VAL A 65 -5.00 8.22 -7.54
N LEU A 66 -5.28 9.28 -8.29
CA LEU A 66 -6.11 10.40 -7.88
C LEU A 66 -7.50 10.29 -8.51
N SER A 67 -8.50 10.84 -7.83
CA SER A 67 -9.85 11.02 -8.39
C SER A 67 -9.86 12.11 -9.47
N GLU A 68 -10.96 12.24 -10.22
CA GLU A 68 -11.16 13.35 -11.17
C GLU A 68 -11.05 14.74 -10.50
N ARG A 69 -11.28 14.81 -9.19
CA ARG A 69 -11.14 16.04 -8.38
C ARG A 69 -9.72 16.25 -7.86
N HIS A 70 -8.76 15.42 -8.29
CA HIS A 70 -7.37 15.40 -7.84
C HIS A 70 -7.20 15.09 -6.34
N GLU A 71 -8.16 14.38 -5.76
CA GLU A 71 -8.09 13.88 -4.38
C GLU A 71 -7.43 12.50 -4.37
N LEU A 72 -6.69 12.16 -3.33
CA LEU A 72 -6.07 10.84 -3.21
C LEU A 72 -7.14 9.75 -3.15
N ASN A 73 -7.09 8.82 -4.10
CA ASN A 73 -8.00 7.67 -4.13
C ASN A 73 -7.31 6.41 -3.60
N THR A 74 -6.13 6.08 -4.14
CA THR A 74 -5.41 4.86 -3.75
C THR A 74 -3.90 5.06 -3.87
N ILE A 75 -3.14 4.47 -2.94
CA ILE A 75 -1.71 4.24 -3.09
C ILE A 75 -1.49 2.74 -3.18
N LEU A 76 -0.73 2.28 -4.17
CA LEU A 76 -0.27 0.91 -4.30
C LEU A 76 1.25 0.87 -4.18
N LEU A 77 1.77 0.06 -3.28
CA LEU A 77 3.19 -0.23 -3.13
C LEU A 77 3.44 -1.68 -3.51
N SER A 78 4.51 -1.94 -4.25
CA SER A 78 4.92 -3.27 -4.67
C SER A 78 6.39 -3.51 -4.36
N ALA A 79 6.71 -4.66 -3.77
CA ALA A 79 8.07 -5.13 -3.53
C ALA A 79 8.21 -6.58 -4.00
N ALA A 80 9.42 -6.95 -4.43
CA ALA A 80 9.76 -8.36 -4.60
C ALA A 80 9.63 -9.09 -3.26
N PHE A 81 9.14 -10.33 -3.29
CA PHE A 81 9.03 -11.14 -2.09
C PHE A 81 10.42 -11.48 -1.55
N SER A 82 10.60 -11.19 -0.27
CA SER A 82 11.62 -11.77 0.57
C SER A 82 11.05 -11.86 1.97
N LEU A 83 11.57 -12.79 2.78
CA LEU A 83 11.14 -12.91 4.18
C LEU A 83 11.33 -11.59 4.94
N THR A 84 12.40 -10.85 4.61
CA THR A 84 12.67 -9.54 5.18
C THR A 84 11.60 -8.53 4.78
N ASN A 85 11.32 -8.36 3.49
CA ASN A 85 10.32 -7.39 3.01
C ASN A 85 8.92 -7.71 3.54
N TYR A 86 8.53 -8.99 3.51
CA TYR A 86 7.25 -9.47 4.01
C TYR A 86 7.02 -9.07 5.48
N ASN A 87 8.03 -9.26 6.33
CA ASN A 87 7.95 -8.92 7.75
C ASN A 87 8.08 -7.42 8.00
N ASP A 88 9.02 -6.76 7.34
CA ASP A 88 9.29 -5.34 7.55
C ASP A 88 8.09 -4.48 7.14
N ILE A 89 7.39 -4.82 6.05
CA ILE A 89 6.17 -4.12 5.65
C ILE A 89 5.08 -4.22 6.73
N GLN A 90 4.85 -5.40 7.30
CA GLN A 90 3.87 -5.57 8.38
C GLN A 90 4.26 -4.82 9.65
N LEU A 91 5.55 -4.79 9.99
CA LEU A 91 6.05 -4.01 11.12
C LEU A 91 5.90 -2.51 10.89
N ASN A 92 6.13 -2.04 9.66
CA ASN A 92 5.94 -0.64 9.28
C ASN A 92 4.47 -0.23 9.38
N LEU A 93 3.52 -1.07 8.96
CA LEU A 93 2.08 -0.83 9.16
C LEU A 93 1.75 -0.63 10.64
N ARG A 94 2.25 -1.53 11.52
CA ARG A 94 2.07 -1.38 12.97
C ARG A 94 2.71 -0.10 13.50
N ARG A 95 3.89 0.27 12.99
CA ARG A 95 4.58 1.51 13.35
C ARG A 95 3.77 2.75 12.95
N ASP A 96 3.07 2.67 11.82
CA ASP A 96 2.15 3.71 11.36
C ASP A 96 0.83 3.72 12.11
N GLY A 97 0.63 2.84 13.10
CA GLY A 97 -0.58 2.78 13.94
C GLY A 97 -1.72 1.97 13.34
N PHE A 98 -1.47 1.21 12.26
CA PHE A 98 -2.45 0.26 11.75
C PHE A 98 -2.53 -0.97 12.63
N SER A 99 -3.76 -1.40 12.90
CA SER A 99 -4.08 -2.66 13.58
C SER A 99 -4.64 -3.66 12.58
N LEU A 100 -4.20 -4.90 12.69
CA LEU A 100 -4.66 -6.00 11.85
C LEU A 100 -6.11 -6.36 12.22
N GLN A 101 -6.98 -6.39 11.22
CA GLN A 101 -8.41 -6.69 11.40
C GLN A 101 -8.73 -8.11 10.96
N LYS A 102 -8.14 -8.57 9.86
CA LYS A 102 -8.49 -9.85 9.25
C LYS A 102 -7.35 -10.43 8.43
N VAL A 103 -7.26 -11.75 8.40
CA VAL A 103 -6.31 -12.51 7.59
C VAL A 103 -7.06 -13.56 6.78
N VAL A 104 -6.76 -13.67 5.49
CA VAL A 104 -7.30 -14.69 4.60
C VAL A 104 -6.13 -15.52 4.04
N ARG A 105 -6.24 -16.84 4.15
CA ARG A 105 -5.29 -17.80 3.56
C ARG A 105 -6.06 -18.92 2.87
N GLY A 106 -6.02 -18.93 1.54
CA GLY A 106 -6.82 -19.87 0.75
C GLY A 106 -8.32 -19.68 1.03
N GLN A 107 -8.95 -20.69 1.64
CA GLN A 107 -10.37 -20.65 2.03
C GLN A 107 -10.57 -20.35 3.52
N GLU A 108 -9.50 -20.29 4.31
CA GLU A 108 -9.58 -20.01 5.73
C GLU A 108 -9.52 -18.50 5.99
N VAL A 109 -10.35 -18.04 6.93
CA VAL A 109 -10.42 -16.64 7.35
C VAL A 109 -10.23 -16.59 8.87
N PHE A 110 -9.40 -15.65 9.32
CA PHE A 110 -9.25 -15.29 10.72
C PHE A 110 -9.67 -13.84 10.90
N ASP A 111 -10.79 -13.62 11.59
CA ASP A 111 -11.27 -12.29 11.95
C ASP A 111 -10.78 -11.96 13.37
N VAL A 112 -9.91 -10.96 13.47
CA VAL A 112 -9.24 -10.59 14.72
C VAL A 112 -10.23 -9.98 15.70
N GLN A 113 -11.18 -9.17 15.23
CA GLN A 113 -12.15 -8.51 16.11
C GLN A 113 -13.13 -9.50 16.71
N VAL A 114 -13.64 -10.42 15.90
CA VAL A 114 -14.51 -11.50 16.37
C VAL A 114 -13.79 -12.39 17.39
N ALA A 115 -12.51 -12.73 17.12
CA ALA A 115 -11.71 -13.53 18.06
C ALA A 115 -11.47 -12.79 19.40
N ILE A 116 -11.13 -11.50 19.37
CA ILE A 116 -10.93 -10.70 20.60
C ILE A 116 -12.21 -10.67 21.44
N GLN A 117 -13.37 -10.47 20.81
CA GLN A 117 -14.66 -10.41 21.51
C GLN A 117 -15.04 -11.74 22.19
N HIS A 118 -14.67 -12.87 21.58
CA HIS A 118 -15.04 -14.19 22.07
C HIS A 118 -14.02 -14.78 23.07
N GLU A 119 -12.72 -14.59 22.81
CA GLU A 119 -11.63 -15.29 23.51
C GLU A 119 -10.72 -14.35 24.31
N GLY A 120 -10.81 -13.05 24.08
CA GLY A 120 -9.94 -12.03 24.65
C GLY A 120 -8.60 -11.89 23.90
N VAL A 121 -7.90 -10.79 24.19
CA VAL A 121 -6.69 -10.38 23.46
C VAL A 121 -5.57 -11.43 23.52
N GLY A 122 -5.31 -12.00 24.70
CA GLY A 122 -4.18 -12.91 24.90
C GLY A 122 -4.33 -14.25 24.18
N GLU A 123 -5.53 -14.83 24.15
CA GLU A 123 -5.78 -16.07 23.40
C GLU A 123 -5.88 -15.79 21.89
N THR A 124 -6.45 -14.65 21.50
CA THR A 124 -6.48 -14.22 20.10
C THR A 124 -5.08 -14.09 19.51
N ASP A 125 -4.13 -13.48 20.24
CA ASP A 125 -2.75 -13.32 19.76
C ASP A 125 -2.08 -14.68 19.47
N LYS A 126 -2.24 -15.65 20.39
CA LYS A 126 -1.74 -17.02 20.19
C LYS A 126 -2.38 -17.68 18.97
N ALA A 127 -3.71 -17.61 18.86
CA ALA A 127 -4.46 -18.21 17.78
C ALA A 127 -4.08 -17.61 16.42
N LEU A 128 -3.89 -16.29 16.36
CA LEU A 128 -3.47 -15.56 15.18
C LEU A 128 -2.05 -15.96 14.75
N VAL A 129 -1.10 -16.06 15.68
CA VAL A 129 0.27 -16.53 15.37
C VAL A 129 0.24 -17.94 14.79
N LEU A 130 -0.57 -18.84 15.36
CA LEU A 130 -0.72 -20.19 14.82
C LEU A 130 -1.34 -20.16 13.42
N PHE A 131 -2.36 -19.33 13.21
CA PHE A 131 -3.01 -19.16 11.91
C PHE A 131 -2.03 -18.65 10.83
N LEU A 132 -1.26 -17.60 11.14
CA LEU A 132 -0.26 -17.02 10.24
C LEU A 132 0.87 -18.00 9.92
N ASN A 133 1.17 -18.95 10.80
CA ASN A 133 2.18 -19.98 10.58
C ASN A 133 1.63 -21.26 9.93
N LYS A 134 0.33 -21.33 9.58
CA LYS A 134 -0.23 -22.45 8.82
C LYS A 134 0.37 -22.45 7.42
N GLY A 135 1.03 -23.54 7.02
CA GLY A 135 1.57 -23.69 5.67
C GLY A 135 2.86 -22.89 5.43
N GLY A 136 3.25 -22.79 4.16
CA GLY A 136 4.47 -22.06 3.76
C GLY A 136 4.27 -20.55 3.75
N ILE A 137 5.32 -19.79 4.05
CA ILE A 137 5.29 -18.31 3.96
C ILE A 137 5.15 -17.78 2.53
N ALA A 138 5.47 -18.62 1.54
CA ALA A 138 5.27 -18.33 0.12
C ALA A 138 3.87 -18.70 -0.39
N GLN A 139 2.93 -19.07 0.49
CA GLN A 139 1.54 -19.26 0.07
C GLN A 139 0.80 -17.92 0.07
N PRO A 140 -0.18 -17.74 -0.84
CA PRO A 140 -1.02 -16.56 -0.86
C PRO A 140 -1.66 -16.24 0.48
N VAL A 141 -1.49 -14.99 0.91
CA VAL A 141 -2.11 -14.42 2.09
C VAL A 141 -2.59 -13.01 1.78
N GLU A 142 -3.78 -12.68 2.25
CA GLU A 142 -4.32 -11.34 2.27
C GLU A 142 -4.54 -10.92 3.72
N MET A 143 -4.24 -9.67 4.04
CA MET A 143 -4.45 -9.10 5.36
C MET A 143 -5.09 -7.72 5.22
N GLU A 144 -6.15 -7.50 5.99
CA GLU A 144 -6.84 -6.22 6.08
C GLU A 144 -6.41 -5.53 7.38
N TRP A 145 -5.96 -4.29 7.25
CA TRP A 145 -5.45 -3.45 8.33
C TRP A 145 -6.22 -2.15 8.37
N GLN A 146 -6.40 -1.60 9.57
CA GLN A 146 -7.10 -0.33 9.76
C GLN A 146 -6.39 0.56 10.79
N ARG A 147 -6.43 1.86 10.54
CA ARG A 147 -6.05 2.92 11.46
C ARG A 147 -7.24 3.87 11.61
N ILE A 148 -7.67 4.08 12.85
CA ILE A 148 -8.69 5.07 13.20
C ILE A 148 -7.98 6.26 13.82
N GLU A 149 -8.16 7.44 13.22
CA GLU A 149 -7.55 8.66 13.74
C GLU A 149 -8.30 9.14 14.98
N SER A 150 -7.61 9.27 16.11
CA SER A 150 -8.28 9.55 17.40
C SER A 150 -8.97 10.91 17.41
N SER A 151 -8.45 11.88 16.65
CA SER A 151 -9.05 13.22 16.51
C SER A 151 -10.20 13.28 15.49
N MET A 152 -10.30 12.30 14.58
CA MET A 152 -11.36 12.23 13.56
C MET A 152 -11.77 10.76 13.36
N PRO A 153 -12.60 10.19 14.27
CA PRO A 153 -12.96 8.78 14.21
C PRO A 153 -13.72 8.38 12.94
N GLN A 154 -14.32 9.36 12.25
CA GLN A 154 -15.03 9.16 10.98
C GLN A 154 -14.05 8.90 9.82
N GLN A 155 -12.77 9.24 9.99
CA GLN A 155 -11.75 9.01 8.98
C GLN A 155 -11.02 7.70 9.29
N VAL A 156 -11.40 6.66 8.56
CA VAL A 156 -10.75 5.36 8.63
C VAL A 156 -9.77 5.24 7.48
N GLN A 157 -8.54 4.89 7.81
CA GLN A 157 -7.56 4.51 6.81
C GLN A 157 -7.44 3.01 6.79
N SER A 158 -7.60 2.44 5.61
CA SER A 158 -7.53 1.01 5.38
C SER A 158 -6.25 0.70 4.60
N ALA A 159 -5.61 -0.40 4.96
CA ALA A 159 -4.50 -0.95 4.19
C ALA A 159 -4.74 -2.43 3.91
N LYS A 160 -4.54 -2.84 2.66
CA LYS A 160 -4.58 -4.26 2.27
C LYS A 160 -3.18 -4.71 1.91
N PHE A 161 -2.70 -5.69 2.66
CA PHE A 161 -1.45 -6.37 2.40
C PHE A 161 -1.74 -7.69 1.70
N TYR A 162 -1.02 -7.95 0.62
CA TYR A 162 -1.10 -9.22 -0.10
C TYR A 162 0.31 -9.73 -0.40
N SER A 163 0.48 -11.05 -0.32
CA SER A 163 1.71 -11.72 -0.70
C SER A 163 1.39 -13.08 -1.27
N ASP A 164 2.00 -13.46 -2.38
CA ASP A 164 1.85 -14.75 -3.07
C ASP A 164 3.14 -15.59 -3.09
N GLY A 165 4.20 -15.10 -2.43
CA GLY A 165 5.51 -15.74 -2.44
C GLY A 165 6.43 -15.29 -3.57
N GLU A 166 5.93 -14.49 -4.52
CA GLU A 166 6.73 -13.85 -5.58
C GLU A 166 6.84 -12.34 -5.35
N GLN A 167 5.74 -11.72 -4.93
CA GLN A 167 5.69 -10.30 -4.59
C GLN A 167 4.95 -10.05 -3.27
N VAL A 168 5.15 -8.84 -2.75
CA VAL A 168 4.36 -8.26 -1.67
C VAL A 168 3.76 -6.96 -2.18
N THR A 169 2.45 -6.82 -2.06
CA THR A 169 1.73 -5.58 -2.40
C THR A 169 1.03 -5.02 -1.20
N LEU A 170 1.03 -3.69 -1.09
CA LEU A 170 0.36 -2.95 -0.04
C LEU A 170 -0.45 -1.82 -0.67
N SER A 171 -1.77 -1.85 -0.53
CA SER A 171 -2.63 -0.76 -0.98
C SER A 171 -3.21 0.03 0.18
N PHE A 172 -3.17 1.35 0.13
CA PHE A 172 -3.82 2.24 1.08
C PHE A 172 -5.03 2.92 0.45
N THR A 173 -6.12 2.98 1.21
CA THR A 173 -7.32 3.75 0.91
C THR A 173 -7.75 4.54 2.14
N ALA A 174 -8.39 5.69 1.90
CA ALA A 174 -9.03 6.46 2.96
C ALA A 174 -10.54 6.43 2.72
N GLU A 175 -11.28 6.06 3.76
CA GLU A 175 -12.74 6.04 3.75
C GLU A 175 -13.24 7.03 4.80
N LEU A 176 -14.21 7.85 4.40
CA LEU A 176 -15.00 8.65 5.34
C LEU A 176 -16.23 7.82 5.69
N LEU A 177 -16.30 7.36 6.94
CA LEU A 177 -17.47 6.67 7.45
C LEU A 177 -18.63 7.66 7.58
N GLU A 178 -19.79 7.27 7.09
CA GLU A 178 -21.03 8.00 7.30
C GLU A 178 -21.47 7.85 8.77
N ASP A 179 -22.20 8.83 9.31
CA ASP A 179 -22.55 8.92 10.75
C ASP A 179 -23.23 7.66 11.34
N ASP A 180 -23.84 6.81 10.50
CA ASP A 180 -24.47 5.55 10.94
C ASP A 180 -23.48 4.39 11.15
N ASP A 181 -22.31 4.40 10.49
CA ASP A 181 -21.31 3.32 10.61
C ASP A 181 -20.41 3.47 11.85
N LEU A 182 -20.35 4.67 12.45
CA LEU A 182 -19.62 4.95 13.69
C LEU A 182 -20.22 4.27 14.91
N LYS A 183 -21.50 3.89 14.87
CA LYS A 183 -22.18 3.23 15.99
C LYS A 183 -21.83 1.75 16.13
N THR A 184 -21.20 1.17 15.11
CA THR A 184 -20.85 -0.26 15.03
C THR A 184 -19.37 -0.54 15.24
N GLN A 185 -18.52 0.49 15.37
CA GLN A 185 -17.13 0.30 15.77
C GLN A 185 -17.03 0.22 17.31
N PRO A 186 -16.39 -0.83 17.87
CA PRO A 186 -16.23 -1.02 19.30
C PRO A 186 -15.28 -0.01 19.96
#